data_AF-A0A415Z9Y5-F1
#
_entry.id   AF-A0A415Z9Y5-F1
#
_cell.length_a   1.000
_cell.length_b   1.000
_cell.length_c   1.000
_cell.angle_alpha   90.00
_cell.angle_beta   90.00
_cell.angle_gamma   90.00
#
_symmetry.space_group_name_H-M   'P 1'
#
loop_
_entity.id
_entity.type
_entity.pdbx_description
1 polymer ?
#
loop_
_entity_poly.entity_id
_entity_poly.type
_entity_poly.pdbx_seq_one_letter_code
_entity_poly.pdbx_strand_id
1 'polypeptide(L)'
;MKTVKTYSSYNHRRYSIPWIALVDPRTAKPDFSQKVGGYTGDAGEEGDLFLFEPIENAVYMYGQKDYRGNNTERVYAQYLNGEFHVIPRTDLIRVLNDVMSND
;
A
#
# COMPACT_ATOMS: atom_id res chain seq x y z
N MET A 1 14.66 -3.77 -2.12
CA MET A 1 13.84 -2.64 -1.63
C MET A 1 13.38 -1.80 -2.82
N LYS A 2 12.11 -1.42 -2.88
CA LYS A 2 11.55 -0.53 -3.91
C LYS A 2 10.66 0.54 -3.27
N THR A 3 10.88 1.80 -3.63
CA THR A 3 10.03 2.92 -3.23
C THR A 3 8.68 2.82 -3.93
N VAL A 4 7.61 2.99 -3.15
CA VAL A 4 6.21 2.98 -3.62
C VAL A 4 5.71 4.40 -3.75
N LYS A 5 5.98 5.24 -2.75
CA LYS A 5 5.52 6.64 -2.69
C LYS A 5 6.35 7.45 -1.69
N THR A 6 6.66 8.69 -2.03
CA THR A 6 7.23 9.69 -1.11
C THR A 6 6.10 10.49 -0.46
N TYR A 7 6.19 10.69 0.85
CA TYR A 7 5.28 11.50 1.66
C TYR A 7 6.01 12.73 2.20
N SER A 8 5.35 13.88 2.17
CA SER A 8 5.81 15.08 2.88
C SER A 8 5.52 14.98 4.38
N SER A 9 6.16 15.85 5.17
CA SER A 9 5.88 16.00 6.60
C SER A 9 4.39 16.21 6.86
N TYR A 10 3.87 15.65 7.95
CA TYR A 10 2.44 15.66 8.26
C TYR A 10 2.16 15.84 9.74
N ASN A 11 0.93 16.21 10.08
CA ASN A 11 0.51 16.31 11.48
C ASN A 11 0.30 14.90 12.08
N HIS A 12 1.29 14.38 12.81
CA HIS A 12 1.22 13.05 13.42
C HIS A 12 0.12 12.89 14.48
N ARG A 13 -0.42 13.99 15.03
CA ARG A 13 -1.59 13.92 15.93
C ARG A 13 -2.90 13.68 15.18
N ARG A 14 -2.91 13.83 13.86
CA ARG A 14 -4.04 13.60 12.97
C ARG A 14 -3.84 12.35 12.13
N TYR A 15 -2.65 12.16 11.56
CA TYR A 15 -2.39 11.08 10.62
C TYR A 15 -1.43 10.04 11.18
N SER A 16 -1.65 8.76 10.82
CA SER A 16 -0.72 7.68 11.15
C SER A 16 0.61 7.81 10.40
N ILE A 17 1.58 6.99 10.79
CA ILE A 17 2.70 6.67 9.88
C ILE A 17 2.14 6.01 8.62
N PRO A 18 2.62 6.37 7.42
CA PRO A 18 2.28 5.66 6.19
C PRO A 18 2.57 4.16 6.30
N TRP A 19 1.69 3.34 5.75
CA TRP A 19 1.79 1.89 5.84
C TRP A 19 1.60 1.24 4.48
N ILE A 20 2.13 0.03 4.34
CA ILE A 20 1.93 -0.85 3.19
C ILE A 20 1.73 -2.29 3.66
N ALA A 21 0.83 -3.00 2.99
CA ALA A 21 0.49 -4.38 3.27
C ALA A 21 0.20 -5.14 1.97
N LEU A 22 0.43 -6.45 1.97
CA LEU A 22 -0.03 -7.33 0.90
C LEU A 22 -1.56 -7.41 0.95
N VAL A 23 -2.22 -7.52 -0.19
CA VAL A 23 -3.68 -7.71 -0.25
C VAL A 23 -3.98 -9.19 -0.45
N ASP A 24 -4.84 -9.74 0.40
CA ASP A 24 -5.43 -11.06 0.18
C ASP A 24 -6.41 -10.97 -1.00
N PRO A 25 -6.15 -11.65 -2.12
CA PRO A 25 -6.98 -11.54 -3.31
C PRO A 25 -8.39 -12.14 -3.11
N ARG A 26 -8.60 -12.98 -2.09
CA ARG A 26 -9.91 -13.58 -1.78
C ARG A 26 -10.82 -12.63 -1.01
N THR A 27 -10.25 -11.68 -0.28
CA THR A 27 -11.01 -10.76 0.59
C THR A 27 -10.86 -9.29 0.23
N ALA A 28 -9.92 -8.95 -0.65
CA ALA A 28 -9.50 -7.59 -0.99
C ALA A 28 -9.00 -6.77 0.21
N LYS A 29 -8.67 -7.43 1.33
CA LYS A 29 -8.21 -6.78 2.55
C LYS A 29 -6.69 -6.78 2.64
N PRO A 30 -6.09 -5.73 3.21
CA PRO A 30 -4.67 -5.75 3.56
C PRO A 30 -4.42 -6.77 4.67
N ASP A 31 -3.40 -7.62 4.49
CA ASP A 31 -2.86 -8.52 5.50
C ASP A 31 -1.71 -7.83 6.25
N PHE A 32 -1.98 -7.46 7.50
CA PHE A 32 -1.01 -6.85 8.40
C PHE A 32 -0.27 -7.86 9.29
N SER A 33 -0.52 -9.17 9.13
CA SER A 33 0.20 -10.21 9.88
C SER A 33 1.67 -10.32 9.46
N GLN A 34 2.00 -9.84 8.26
CA GLN A 34 3.35 -9.86 7.69
C GLN A 34 3.87 -8.44 7.50
N LYS A 35 5.13 -8.20 7.87
CA LYS A 35 5.81 -6.92 7.61
C LYS A 35 6.49 -6.98 6.25
N VAL A 36 5.81 -6.49 5.22
CA VAL A 36 6.30 -6.49 3.83
C VAL A 36 7.11 -5.26 3.45
N GLY A 37 7.05 -4.20 4.26
CA GLY A 37 7.70 -2.93 3.96
C GLY A 37 7.84 -2.03 5.19
N GLY A 38 8.10 -0.75 4.91
CA GLY A 38 8.32 0.27 5.94
C GLY A 38 8.23 1.69 5.39
N TYR A 39 8.43 2.64 6.30
CA TYR A 39 8.51 4.06 6.02
C TYR A 39 9.85 4.56 6.57
N THR A 40 10.58 5.39 5.82
CA THR A 40 11.92 5.85 6.23
C THR A 40 11.90 6.99 7.25
N GLY A 41 10.81 7.76 7.31
CA GLY A 41 10.66 8.86 8.27
C GLY A 41 10.04 8.43 9.59
N ASP A 42 10.19 9.26 10.62
CA ASP A 42 9.48 9.10 11.89
C ASP A 42 8.07 9.72 11.85
N ALA A 43 7.35 9.63 12.98
CA ALA A 43 5.99 10.12 13.09
C ALA A 43 5.88 11.64 12.84
N GLY A 44 5.38 12.00 11.66
CA GLY A 44 5.15 13.38 11.22
C GLY A 44 6.23 13.92 10.29
N GLU A 45 7.29 13.15 10.06
CA GLU A 45 8.38 13.53 9.17
C GLU A 45 8.10 13.08 7.74
N GLU A 46 8.79 13.73 6.80
CA GLU A 46 8.82 13.29 5.41
C GLU A 46 9.64 12.00 5.24
N GLY A 47 9.37 11.27 4.17
CA GLY A 47 10.05 10.01 3.94
C GLY A 47 9.43 9.20 2.80
N ASP A 48 10.06 8.06 2.54
CA ASP A 48 9.67 7.12 1.51
C ASP A 48 8.98 5.92 2.12
N LEU A 49 7.80 5.59 1.57
CA LEU A 49 7.16 4.31 1.78
C LEU A 49 7.76 3.30 0.80
N PHE A 50 8.21 2.16 1.30
CA PHE A 50 8.91 1.15 0.50
C PHE A 50 8.46 -0.27 0.84
N LEU A 51 8.70 -1.19 -0.11
CA LEU A 51 8.60 -2.63 0.06
C LEU A 51 10.00 -3.26 0.11
N PHE A 52 10.21 -4.27 0.96
CA PHE A 52 11.49 -4.98 1.05
C PHE A 52 11.76 -5.78 -0.22
N GLU A 53 10.83 -6.68 -0.55
CA GLU A 53 10.89 -7.63 -1.66
C GLU A 53 9.51 -7.67 -2.35
N PRO A 54 9.27 -6.81 -3.36
CA PRO A 54 8.03 -6.83 -4.12
C PRO A 54 7.87 -8.15 -4.88
N ILE A 55 6.67 -8.72 -4.83
CA ILE A 55 6.31 -9.96 -5.52
C ILE A 55 5.62 -9.58 -6.83
N GLU A 56 6.12 -10.12 -7.94
CA GLU A 56 5.55 -9.91 -9.26
C GLU A 56 4.08 -10.36 -9.31
N ASN A 57 3.23 -9.56 -9.96
CA ASN A 57 1.77 -9.71 -10.03
C ASN A 57 1.00 -9.51 -8.72
N ALA A 58 1.66 -9.43 -7.57
CA ALA A 58 0.97 -9.24 -6.30
C ALA A 58 0.34 -7.85 -6.19
N VAL A 59 -0.80 -7.79 -5.49
CA VAL A 59 -1.48 -6.54 -5.16
C VAL A 59 -1.14 -6.14 -3.74
N TYR A 60 -0.73 -4.89 -3.59
CA TYR A 60 -0.47 -4.25 -2.31
C TYR A 60 -1.49 -3.14 -2.08
N MET A 61 -1.68 -2.82 -0.81
CA MET A 61 -2.43 -1.66 -0.39
C MET A 61 -1.54 -0.80 0.48
N TYR A 62 -1.50 0.49 0.19
CA TYR A 62 -0.85 1.47 1.04
C TYR A 62 -1.80 2.60 1.43
N GLY A 63 -1.41 3.33 2.47
CA GLY A 63 -2.14 4.51 2.87
C GLY A 63 -1.68 5.12 4.18
N GLN A 64 -2.50 6.05 4.65
CA GLN A 64 -2.27 6.81 5.86
C GLN A 64 -3.61 7.07 6.54
N LYS A 65 -3.77 6.59 7.77
CA LYS A 65 -5.04 6.71 8.50
C LYS A 65 -5.20 8.13 9.02
N ASP A 66 -6.36 8.73 8.79
CA ASP A 66 -6.80 9.96 9.48
C ASP A 66 -7.58 9.56 10.74
N TYR A 67 -7.05 9.90 11.92
CA TYR A 67 -7.69 9.59 13.21
C TYR A 67 -8.80 10.58 13.60
N ARG A 68 -8.95 11.69 12.88
CA ARG A 68 -9.86 12.78 13.26
C ARG A 68 -10.92 13.10 12.21
N GLY A 69 -10.76 12.63 10.98
CA GLY A 69 -11.65 12.91 9.86
C GLY A 69 -11.79 11.73 8.90
N ASN A 70 -12.33 12.00 7.72
CA ASN A 70 -12.59 10.99 6.69
C ASN A 70 -11.56 11.02 5.54
N ASN A 71 -10.38 11.60 5.77
CA ASN A 71 -9.32 11.73 4.77
C ASN A 71 -8.30 10.57 4.85
N THR A 72 -8.74 9.38 5.24
CA THR A 72 -7.86 8.20 5.26
C THR A 72 -7.51 7.81 3.83
N GLU A 73 -6.22 7.82 3.51
CA GLU A 73 -5.72 7.34 2.22
C GLU A 73 -5.75 5.81 2.18
N ARG A 74 -6.21 5.28 1.05
CA ARG A 74 -6.29 3.85 0.74
C ARG A 74 -6.09 3.66 -0.75
N VAL A 75 -4.91 3.21 -1.15
CA VAL A 75 -4.56 3.01 -2.56
C VAL A 75 -4.15 1.56 -2.77
N TYR A 76 -4.74 0.93 -3.76
CA TYR A 76 -4.34 -0.38 -4.24
C TYR A 76 -3.35 -0.20 -5.39
N ALA A 77 -2.28 -0.98 -5.40
CA ALA A 77 -1.31 -1.00 -6.48
C ALA A 77 -0.84 -2.42 -6.77
N GLN A 78 -0.76 -2.79 -8.04
CA GLN A 78 -0.16 -4.04 -8.48
C GLN A 78 1.31 -3.82 -8.79
N TYR A 79 2.16 -4.78 -8.43
CA TYR A 79 3.55 -4.77 -8.88
C TYR A 79 3.66 -5.54 -10.20
N LEU A 80 4.02 -4.83 -11.28
CA LEU A 80 4.18 -5.40 -12.62
C LEU A 80 5.46 -4.86 -13.26
N ASN A 81 6.23 -5.72 -13.90
CA ASN A 81 7.43 -5.42 -14.66
C ASN A 81 8.43 -4.53 -13.90
N GLY A 82 8.55 -4.73 -12.58
CA GLY A 82 9.45 -3.93 -11.74
C GLY A 82 8.89 -2.60 -11.24
N GLU A 83 7.61 -2.29 -11.47
CA GLU A 83 6.95 -1.02 -11.11
C GLU A 83 5.59 -1.21 -10.41
N PHE A 84 5.18 -0.20 -9.65
CA PHE A 84 3.86 -0.16 -9.01
C PHE A 84 2.85 0.57 -9.90
N HIS A 85 1.78 -0.13 -10.28
CA HIS A 85 0.67 0.44 -11.03
C HIS A 85 -0.53 0.59 -10.12
N VAL A 86 -0.98 1.84 -9.90
CA VAL A 86 -2.18 2.12 -9.12
C VAL A 86 -3.39 1.48 -9.80
N ILE A 87 -4.19 0.76 -9.01
CA ILE A 87 -5.42 0.11 -9.46
C ILE A 87 -6.60 1.03 -9.13
N PRO A 88 -7.35 1.49 -10.14
CA PRO A 88 -8.63 2.16 -9.92
C PRO A 88 -9.60 1.24 -9.17
N ARG A 89 -10.43 1.80 -8.30
CA ARG A 89 -11.39 1.00 -7.51
C ARG A 89 -12.33 0.16 -8.37
N THR A 90 -12.68 0.65 -9.57
CA THR A 90 -13.52 -0.06 -10.55
C THR A 90 -12.88 -1.34 -11.07
N ASP A 91 -11.55 -1.41 -11.04
CA ASP A 91 -10.78 -2.47 -11.69
C ASP A 91 -10.26 -3.49 -10.66
N LEU A 92 -10.32 -3.16 -9.36
CA LEU A 92 -9.77 -3.97 -8.28
C LEU A 92 -10.25 -5.42 -8.34
N ILE A 93 -11.57 -5.65 -8.46
CA ILE A 93 -12.11 -7.02 -8.48
C ILE A 93 -11.61 -7.81 -9.67
N ARG A 94 -11.52 -7.18 -10.85
CA ARG A 94 -10.97 -7.83 -12.04
C ARG A 94 -9.50 -8.22 -11.82
N VAL A 95 -8.68 -7.27 -11.36
CA VAL A 95 -7.26 -7.52 -11.10
C VAL A 95 -7.05 -8.63 -10.06
N LEU A 96 -7.81 -8.64 -8.97
CA LEU A 96 -7.71 -9.70 -7.96
C LEU A 96 -8.10 -11.07 -8.53
N ASN A 97 -9.12 -11.15 -9.38
CA ASN A 97 -9.47 -12.39 -10.07
C ASN A 97 -8.38 -12.87 -11.02
N ASP A 98 -7.73 -11.94 -11.73
CA ASP A 98 -6.61 -12.25 -12.63
C ASP A 98 -5.42 -12.81 -11.82
N VAL A 99 -5.12 -12.25 -10.64
CA VAL A 99 -4.07 -12.77 -9.73
C VAL A 99 -4.40 -14.20 -9.30
N MET A 100 -5.62 -14.47 -8.82
CA MET A 100 -6.00 -15.82 -8.38
C MET A 100 -6.00 -16.86 -9.49
N SER A 101 -6.14 -16.45 -10.75
CA SER A 101 -6.15 -17.36 -11.89
C SER A 101 -4.74 -17.77 -12.35
N ASN A 102 -3.71 -17.06 -11.86
CA ASN A 102 -2.31 -17.28 -12.21
C ASN A 102 -1.50 -17.92 -11.05
N ASP A 103 -2.10 -18.10 -9.87
CA ASP A 103 -1.56 -18.86 -8.72
C ASP A 103 -1.88 -20.36 -8.84
#